data_AF-A0A961HDP8-F1
#
_entry.id   AF-A0A961HDP8-F1
#
_cell.length_a   1.000
_cell.length_b   1.000
_cell.length_c   1.000
_cell.angle_alpha   90.00
_cell.angle_beta   90.00
_cell.angle_gamma   90.00
#
_symmetry.space_group_name_H-M   'P 1'
#
loop_
_entity.id
_entity.type
_entity.pdbx_description
1 polymer ?
#
loop_
_entity_poly.entity_id
_entity_poly.type
_entity_poly.pdbx_seq_one_letter_code
_entity_poly.pdbx_strand_id
1 'polypeptide(L)'
;MATAAVPSRFPKFDAGKWLSMPGRFMDSTGKVGWFGIEAVREIPHAIRYYRKEIIRLIAEVGMGAGAMAVVGGTVAIVGFITLSAGSLIAIQGFASLGNIGVEAFTGFLAAMVNVRLTAPIVTGQSLAATVGAGATAELGAMRISEEIDALEVMGIKSISYLV
;
A
#
# COMPACT_ATOMS: atom_id res chain seq x y z
N MET A 1 15.65 62.47 -2.16
CA MET A 1 16.37 61.41 -2.89
C MET A 1 16.12 60.10 -2.17
N ALA A 2 15.12 59.35 -2.63
CA ALA A 2 14.72 58.06 -2.06
C ALA A 2 15.47 56.94 -2.80
N THR A 3 16.42 56.29 -2.13
CA THR A 3 17.01 55.03 -2.59
C THR A 3 16.07 53.90 -2.24
N ALA A 4 15.22 53.52 -3.20
CA ALA A 4 14.38 52.33 -3.12
C ALA A 4 15.25 51.07 -3.03
N ALA A 5 15.14 50.34 -1.92
CA ALA A 5 15.75 49.03 -1.75
C ALA A 5 15.05 48.03 -2.68
N VAL A 6 15.81 47.42 -3.59
CA VAL A 6 15.35 46.37 -4.50
C VAL A 6 15.04 45.10 -3.70
N PRO A 7 13.81 44.57 -3.70
CA PRO A 7 13.53 43.29 -3.05
C PRO A 7 14.09 42.14 -3.89
N SER A 8 15.08 41.42 -3.36
CA SER A 8 15.70 40.26 -4.02
C SER A 8 14.69 39.11 -4.12
N ARG A 9 14.18 38.88 -5.33
CA ARG A 9 13.15 37.90 -5.71
C ARG A 9 13.71 36.54 -6.16
N PHE A 10 14.73 36.01 -5.48
CA PHE A 10 15.26 34.67 -5.78
C PHE A 10 15.38 33.82 -4.50
N PRO A 11 14.82 32.59 -4.46
CA PRO A 11 15.04 31.68 -3.35
C PRO A 11 16.52 31.28 -3.31
N LYS A 12 17.20 31.59 -2.22
CA LYS A 12 18.60 31.19 -2.00
C LYS A 12 18.68 29.66 -2.01
N PHE A 13 19.58 29.11 -2.82
CA PHE A 13 19.83 27.66 -2.88
C PHE A 13 20.46 27.23 -1.54
N ASP A 14 19.66 26.59 -0.70
CA ASP A 14 20.06 26.19 0.65
C ASP A 14 20.87 24.87 0.59
N ALA A 15 22.19 25.00 0.45
CA ALA A 15 23.13 23.88 0.41
C ALA A 15 23.13 23.04 1.71
N GLY A 16 22.73 23.63 2.85
CA GLY A 16 22.56 22.90 4.11
C GLY A 16 21.36 21.94 4.08
N LYS A 17 20.34 22.25 3.28
CA LYS A 17 19.18 21.39 3.07
C LYS A 17 19.59 20.08 2.38
N TRP A 18 20.48 20.14 1.39
CA TRP A 18 21.05 18.97 0.71
C TRP A 18 21.93 18.11 1.64
N LEU A 19 22.73 18.74 2.50
CA LEU A 19 23.58 18.01 3.44
C LEU A 19 22.78 17.27 4.54
N SER A 20 21.61 17.80 4.92
CA SER A 20 20.71 17.18 5.91
C SER A 20 19.73 16.15 5.32
N MET A 21 19.70 15.95 3.99
CA MET A 21 18.82 14.98 3.33
C MET A 21 18.96 13.54 3.84
N PRO A 22 20.17 13.01 4.09
CA PRO A 22 20.32 11.64 4.60
C PRO A 22 19.73 11.50 6.02
N GLY A 23 19.97 12.48 6.89
CA GLY A 23 19.45 12.48 8.26
C GLY A 23 17.92 12.55 8.30
N ARG A 24 17.31 13.40 7.46
CA ARG A 24 15.85 13.53 7.38
C ARG A 24 15.17 12.26 6.88
N PHE A 25 15.80 11.52 5.97
CA PHE A 25 15.27 10.23 5.49
C PHE A 25 15.23 9.22 6.64
N MET A 26 16.32 9.13 7.42
CA MET A 26 16.40 8.26 8.60
C MET A 26 15.37 8.62 9.67
N ASP A 27 15.18 9.91 9.95
CA ASP A 27 14.16 10.36 10.90
C ASP A 27 12.74 10.06 10.41
N SER A 28 12.48 10.20 9.11
CA SER A 28 11.16 9.93 8.52
C SER A 28 10.84 8.44 8.57
N THR A 29 11.77 7.58 8.17
CA THR A 29 11.61 6.13 8.24
C THR A 29 11.46 5.68 9.69
N GLY A 30 12.22 6.28 10.61
CA GLY A 30 12.12 6.03 12.06
C GLY A 30 10.74 6.34 12.61
N LYS A 31 10.13 7.47 12.22
CA LYS A 31 8.78 7.86 12.66
C LYS A 31 7.70 6.90 12.15
N VAL A 32 7.76 6.50 10.87
CA VAL A 32 6.80 5.54 10.30
C VAL A 32 6.95 4.17 10.96
N GLY A 33 8.19 3.73 11.18
CA GLY A 33 8.46 2.48 11.89
C GLY A 33 7.96 2.51 13.33
N TRP A 34 8.20 3.61 14.05
CA TRP A 34 7.71 3.78 15.42
C TRP A 34 6.18 3.78 15.49
N PHE A 35 5.52 4.52 14.59
CA PHE A 35 4.06 4.51 14.47
C PHE A 35 3.52 3.10 14.23
N GLY A 36 4.17 2.31 13.35
CA GLY A 36 3.77 0.92 13.11
C GLY A 36 3.89 0.03 14.35
N ILE A 37 4.96 0.17 15.13
CA ILE A 37 5.14 -0.57 16.39
C ILE A 37 4.06 -0.16 17.41
N GLU A 38 3.78 1.13 17.50
CA GLU A 38 2.78 1.67 18.42
C GLU A 38 1.38 1.20 18.05
N ALA A 39 1.00 1.24 16.77
CA ALA A 39 -0.24 0.69 16.27
C ALA A 39 -0.39 -0.80 16.62
N VAL A 40 0.64 -1.61 16.36
CA VAL A 40 0.63 -3.06 16.68
C VAL A 40 0.48 -3.31 18.18
N ARG A 41 1.12 -2.48 19.01
CA ARG A 41 1.03 -2.59 20.48
C ARG A 41 -0.38 -2.27 21.00
N GLU A 42 -1.15 -1.46 20.27
CA GLU A 42 -2.50 -1.05 20.64
C GLU A 42 -3.59 -2.01 20.16
N ILE A 43 -3.29 -2.91 19.21
CA ILE A 43 -4.22 -3.94 18.72
C ILE A 43 -4.89 -4.75 19.85
N PRO A 44 -4.19 -5.26 20.88
CA PRO A 44 -4.82 -6.03 21.96
C PRO A 44 -5.83 -5.20 22.76
N HIS A 45 -5.57 -3.90 22.90
CA HIS A 45 -6.47 -2.96 23.57
C HIS A 45 -7.70 -2.73 22.69
N ALA A 46 -7.50 -2.44 21.40
CA ALA A 46 -8.58 -2.27 20.42
C ALA A 46 -9.51 -3.50 20.38
N ILE A 47 -8.95 -4.71 20.34
CA ILE A 47 -9.70 -5.97 20.32
C ILE A 47 -10.51 -6.19 21.60
N ARG A 48 -10.15 -5.63 22.74
CA ARG A 48 -10.99 -5.79 23.96
C ARG A 48 -12.08 -4.74 24.04
N TYR A 49 -11.79 -3.49 23.70
CA TYR A 49 -12.70 -2.37 23.94
C TYR A 49 -13.57 -2.00 22.72
N TYR A 50 -13.12 -2.28 21.48
CA TYR A 50 -13.77 -1.86 20.23
C TYR A 50 -14.13 -3.01 19.29
N ARG A 51 -14.52 -4.18 19.83
CA ARG A 51 -14.84 -5.38 19.03
C ARG A 51 -15.87 -5.16 17.92
N LYS A 52 -16.92 -4.40 18.21
CA LYS A 52 -17.98 -4.14 17.23
C LYS A 52 -17.46 -3.34 16.04
N GLU A 53 -16.61 -2.35 16.29
CA GLU A 53 -16.05 -1.52 15.24
C GLU A 53 -15.00 -2.29 14.42
N ILE A 54 -14.19 -3.13 15.06
CA ILE A 54 -13.27 -4.03 14.35
C ILE A 54 -14.03 -4.96 13.40
N ILE A 55 -15.14 -5.56 13.87
CA ILE A 55 -15.98 -6.41 13.02
C ILE A 55 -16.59 -5.60 11.88
N ARG A 56 -17.00 -4.36 12.14
CA ARG A 56 -17.52 -3.45 11.11
C ARG A 56 -16.46 -3.10 10.07
N LEU A 57 -15.25 -2.71 10.48
CA LEU A 57 -14.13 -2.43 9.56
C LEU A 57 -13.75 -3.67 8.74
N ILE A 58 -13.67 -4.85 9.38
CA ILE A 58 -13.40 -6.10 8.66
C ILE A 58 -14.53 -6.41 7.67
N ALA A 59 -15.79 -6.17 8.06
CA ALA A 59 -16.93 -6.35 7.16
C ALA A 59 -16.95 -5.30 6.04
N GLU A 60 -16.49 -4.08 6.28
CA GLU A 60 -16.40 -3.03 5.28
C GLU A 60 -15.30 -3.33 4.26
N VAL A 61 -14.10 -3.68 4.73
CA VAL A 61 -12.96 -4.08 3.89
C VAL A 61 -13.23 -5.42 3.18
N GLY A 62 -13.95 -6.34 3.81
CA GLY A 62 -14.17 -7.70 3.29
C GLY A 62 -15.47 -7.92 2.50
N MET A 63 -16.56 -7.23 2.85
CA MET A 63 -17.90 -7.45 2.30
C MET A 63 -18.68 -6.15 1.99
N GLY A 64 -18.09 -4.96 2.23
CA GLY A 64 -18.75 -3.69 1.94
C GLY A 64 -19.11 -3.55 0.46
N ALA A 65 -20.15 -2.77 0.14
CA ALA A 65 -20.54 -2.51 -1.24
C ALA A 65 -19.39 -1.88 -2.06
N GLY A 66 -18.54 -1.06 -1.41
CA GLY A 66 -17.27 -0.58 -1.97
C GLY A 66 -16.27 -1.71 -2.18
N ALA A 67 -16.10 -2.61 -1.21
CA ALA A 67 -15.26 -3.80 -1.35
C ALA A 67 -15.74 -4.74 -2.46
N MET A 68 -17.03 -4.90 -2.73
CA MET A 68 -17.52 -5.74 -3.83
C MET A 68 -17.19 -5.13 -5.22
N ALA A 69 -17.29 -3.81 -5.38
CA ALA A 69 -16.86 -3.12 -6.60
C ALA A 69 -15.34 -3.20 -6.78
N VAL A 70 -14.61 -3.05 -5.68
CA VAL A 70 -13.16 -3.17 -5.61
C VAL A 70 -12.70 -4.61 -5.84
N VAL A 71 -13.40 -5.62 -5.33
CA VAL A 71 -13.12 -7.05 -5.53
C VAL A 71 -13.43 -7.44 -6.97
N GLY A 72 -14.55 -6.98 -7.54
CA GLY A 72 -14.84 -7.17 -8.96
C GLY A 72 -13.75 -6.56 -9.86
N GLY A 73 -13.35 -5.32 -9.60
CA GLY A 73 -12.26 -4.66 -10.30
C GLY A 73 -10.90 -5.32 -10.09
N THR A 74 -10.59 -5.71 -8.85
CA THR A 74 -9.31 -6.36 -8.50
C THR A 74 -9.22 -7.75 -9.10
N VAL A 75 -10.31 -8.52 -9.15
CA VAL A 75 -10.35 -9.82 -9.83
C VAL A 75 -10.11 -9.66 -11.33
N ALA A 76 -10.69 -8.64 -11.96
CA ALA A 76 -10.42 -8.35 -13.37
C ALA A 76 -8.94 -7.96 -13.61
N ILE A 77 -8.37 -7.11 -12.74
CA ILE A 77 -6.96 -6.69 -12.81
C ILE A 77 -6.03 -7.90 -12.58
N VAL A 78 -6.26 -8.68 -11.52
CA VAL A 78 -5.47 -9.87 -11.18
C VAL A 78 -5.56 -10.90 -12.30
N GLY A 79 -6.76 -11.14 -12.84
CA GLY A 79 -6.97 -12.05 -13.97
C GLY A 79 -6.19 -11.60 -15.20
N PHE A 80 -6.26 -10.31 -15.55
CA PHE A 80 -5.55 -9.75 -16.68
C PHE A 80 -4.02 -9.83 -16.52
N ILE A 81 -3.50 -9.47 -15.35
CA ILE A 81 -2.06 -9.53 -15.05
C ILE A 81 -1.59 -10.99 -15.06
N THR A 82 -2.34 -11.90 -14.43
CA THR A 82 -1.97 -13.32 -14.34
C THR A 82 -1.98 -13.99 -15.71
N LEU A 83 -2.96 -13.67 -16.56
CA LEU A 83 -3.02 -14.18 -17.94
C LEU A 83 -1.85 -13.64 -18.77
N SER A 84 -1.57 -12.34 -18.68
CA SER A 84 -0.47 -11.70 -19.40
C SER A 84 0.89 -12.26 -18.96
N ALA A 85 1.14 -12.33 -17.64
CA ALA A 85 2.35 -12.89 -17.07
C ALA A 85 2.51 -14.37 -17.38
N GLY A 86 1.41 -15.15 -17.31
CA GLY A 86 1.41 -16.57 -17.65
C GLY A 86 1.73 -16.84 -19.12
N SER A 87 1.26 -16.00 -20.04
CA SER A 87 1.61 -16.05 -21.46
C SER A 87 3.10 -15.78 -21.68
N LEU A 88 3.64 -14.74 -21.03
CA LEU A 88 5.07 -14.41 -21.12
C LEU A 88 5.96 -15.55 -20.59
N ILE A 89 5.57 -16.20 -19.50
CA ILE A 89 6.29 -17.34 -18.94
C ILE A 89 6.28 -18.53 -19.92
N ALA A 90 5.17 -18.76 -20.63
CA ALA A 90 5.12 -19.82 -21.63
C ALA A 90 6.05 -19.53 -22.82
N ILE A 91 6.07 -18.29 -23.32
CA ILE A 91 6.94 -17.88 -24.43
C ILE A 91 8.41 -17.95 -24.02
N GLN A 92 8.76 -17.41 -22.86
CA GLN A 92 10.12 -17.45 -22.32
C GLN A 92 10.54 -18.88 -22.00
N GLY A 93 9.63 -19.69 -21.46
CA GLY A 93 9.82 -21.10 -21.20
C GLY A 93 10.16 -21.86 -22.47
N PHE A 94 9.41 -21.63 -23.56
CA PHE A 94 9.66 -22.26 -24.85
C PHE A 94 11.07 -21.93 -25.37
N ALA A 95 11.44 -20.65 -25.40
CA ALA A 95 12.77 -20.23 -25.83
C ALA A 95 13.89 -20.81 -24.95
N SER A 96 13.66 -20.92 -23.63
CA SER A 96 14.66 -21.43 -22.69
C SER A 96 14.85 -22.95 -22.80
N LEU A 97 13.74 -23.70 -22.98
CA LEU A 97 13.79 -25.16 -23.11
C LEU A 97 14.19 -25.61 -24.52
N GLY A 98 13.91 -24.80 -25.55
CA GLY A 98 14.38 -25.02 -26.92
C GLY A 98 15.90 -25.03 -27.03
N ASN A 99 16.60 -24.17 -26.27
CA ASN A 99 18.06 -24.15 -26.23
C ASN A 99 18.68 -25.44 -25.66
N ILE A 100 17.91 -26.24 -24.91
CA ILE A 100 18.35 -27.50 -24.28
C ILE A 100 17.79 -28.71 -25.05
N GLY A 101 16.92 -28.49 -26.05
CA GLY A 101 16.27 -29.54 -26.85
C GLY A 101 15.07 -30.21 -26.16
N VAL A 102 14.48 -29.57 -25.14
CA VAL A 102 13.45 -30.16 -24.26
C VAL A 102 12.12 -29.41 -24.35
N GLU A 103 11.74 -28.98 -25.56
CA GLU A 103 10.57 -28.10 -25.80
C GLU A 103 9.23 -28.68 -25.34
N ALA A 104 9.07 -30.00 -25.40
CA ALA A 104 7.83 -30.69 -25.00
C ALA A 104 7.45 -30.47 -23.52
N PHE A 105 8.41 -30.12 -22.67
CA PHE A 105 8.18 -29.87 -21.25
C PHE A 105 7.74 -28.42 -20.95
N THR A 106 7.68 -27.55 -21.96
CA THR A 106 7.30 -26.14 -21.77
C THR A 106 5.92 -25.98 -21.14
N GLY A 107 4.94 -26.78 -21.57
CA GLY A 107 3.58 -26.73 -21.00
C GLY A 107 3.55 -27.17 -19.53
N PHE A 108 4.32 -28.19 -19.17
CA PHE A 108 4.46 -28.66 -17.79
C PHE A 108 5.12 -27.59 -16.91
N LEU A 109 6.18 -26.97 -17.40
CA LEU A 109 6.89 -25.91 -16.69
C LEU A 109 5.98 -24.68 -16.48
N ALA A 110 5.29 -24.23 -17.52
CA ALA A 110 4.37 -23.11 -17.43
C ALA A 110 3.23 -23.37 -16.43
N ALA A 111 2.64 -24.57 -16.44
CA ALA A 111 1.59 -24.93 -15.48
C ALA A 111 2.11 -24.94 -14.02
N MET A 112 3.30 -25.51 -13.78
CA MET A 112 3.91 -25.55 -12.45
C MET A 112 4.27 -24.17 -11.92
N VAL A 113 4.88 -23.33 -12.76
CA VAL A 113 5.32 -21.97 -12.38
C VAL A 113 4.11 -21.06 -12.15
N ASN A 114 3.12 -21.08 -13.04
CA ASN A 114 1.99 -20.17 -12.93
C ASN A 114 1.16 -20.39 -11.67
N VAL A 115 0.92 -21.66 -11.29
CA VAL A 115 0.11 -21.97 -10.10
C VAL A 115 0.87 -21.69 -8.81
N ARG A 116 2.19 -21.92 -8.78
CA ARG A 116 3.00 -21.83 -7.54
C ARG A 116 3.66 -20.49 -7.31
N LEU A 117 3.92 -19.72 -8.36
CA LEU A 117 4.69 -18.47 -8.29
C LEU A 117 3.85 -17.30 -8.79
N THR A 118 3.46 -17.32 -10.06
CA THR A 118 2.79 -16.17 -10.69
C THR A 118 1.48 -15.82 -10.01
N ALA A 119 0.58 -16.79 -9.84
CA ALA A 119 -0.72 -16.57 -9.24
C ALA A 119 -0.66 -16.03 -7.80
N PRO A 120 0.09 -16.64 -6.84
CA PRO A 120 0.15 -16.11 -5.48
C PRO A 120 0.86 -14.76 -5.38
N ILE A 121 1.92 -14.53 -6.16
CA ILE A 121 2.65 -13.24 -6.14
C ILE A 121 1.77 -12.12 -6.68
N VAL A 122 1.14 -12.31 -7.84
CA VAL A 122 0.28 -11.30 -8.47
C VAL A 122 -0.93 -11.00 -7.56
N THR A 123 -1.60 -12.05 -7.06
CA THR A 123 -2.76 -11.88 -6.18
C THR A 123 -2.38 -11.14 -4.90
N GLY A 124 -1.26 -11.51 -4.26
CA GLY A 124 -0.78 -10.87 -3.04
C GLY A 124 -0.42 -9.40 -3.25
N GLN A 125 0.28 -9.08 -4.34
CA GLN A 125 0.66 -7.71 -4.67
C GLN A 125 -0.57 -6.85 -4.99
N SER A 126 -1.48 -7.34 -5.82
CA SER A 126 -2.70 -6.60 -6.18
C SER A 126 -3.61 -6.38 -4.98
N LEU A 127 -3.78 -7.38 -4.12
CA LEU A 127 -4.59 -7.25 -2.91
C LEU A 127 -3.97 -6.25 -1.93
N ALA A 128 -2.66 -6.30 -1.72
CA ALA A 128 -1.95 -5.33 -0.88
C ALA A 128 -2.09 -3.90 -1.42
N ALA A 129 -1.97 -3.72 -2.74
CA ALA A 129 -2.10 -2.41 -3.38
C ALA A 129 -3.50 -1.84 -3.19
N THR A 130 -4.54 -2.63 -3.48
CA THR A 130 -5.92 -2.17 -3.42
C THR A 130 -6.39 -1.93 -2.00
N VAL A 131 -6.18 -2.88 -1.08
CA VAL A 131 -6.61 -2.76 0.32
C VAL A 131 -5.81 -1.64 1.01
N GLY A 132 -4.50 -1.56 0.76
CA GLY A 132 -3.66 -0.51 1.33
C GLY A 132 -4.03 0.89 0.83
N ALA A 133 -4.36 1.03 -0.45
CA ALA A 133 -4.85 2.30 -1.00
C ALA A 133 -6.21 2.69 -0.42
N GLY A 134 -7.13 1.73 -0.25
CA GLY A 134 -8.43 1.96 0.38
C GLY A 134 -8.31 2.46 1.82
N ALA A 135 -7.58 1.73 2.66
CA ALA A 135 -7.35 2.12 4.06
C ALA A 135 -6.66 3.49 4.19
N THR A 136 -5.70 3.79 3.31
CA THR A 136 -5.04 5.11 3.28
C THR A 136 -6.01 6.22 2.87
N ALA A 137 -6.90 5.95 1.91
CA ALA A 137 -7.90 6.92 1.45
C ALA A 137 -8.95 7.21 2.54
N GLU A 138 -9.40 6.20 3.27
CA GLU A 138 -10.35 6.36 4.38
C GLU A 138 -9.74 7.20 5.52
N LEU A 139 -8.55 6.84 5.99
CA LEU A 139 -7.85 7.63 7.01
C LEU A 139 -7.56 9.07 6.55
N GLY A 140 -7.20 9.25 5.27
CA GLY A 140 -7.01 10.56 4.68
C GLY A 140 -8.29 11.40 4.65
N ALA A 141 -9.43 10.78 4.29
CA ALA A 141 -10.73 11.44 4.31
C ALA A 141 -11.12 11.87 5.72
N MET A 142 -10.96 10.99 6.72
CA MET A 142 -11.22 11.32 8.13
C MET A 142 -10.34 12.46 8.64
N ARG A 143 -9.09 12.57 8.15
CA ARG A 143 -8.20 13.69 8.49
C ARG A 143 -8.66 14.99 7.86
N ILE A 144 -9.10 14.97 6.61
CA ILE A 144 -9.60 16.17 5.90
C ILE A 144 -10.93 16.65 6.51
N SER A 145 -11.78 15.73 6.95
CA SER A 145 -13.05 16.01 7.62
C SER A 145 -12.92 16.34 9.12
N GLU A 146 -11.70 16.43 9.65
CA GLU A 146 -11.42 16.65 11.09
C GLU A 146 -12.02 15.61 12.06
N GLU A 147 -12.43 14.44 11.56
CA GLU A 147 -13.01 13.38 12.39
C GLU A 147 -12.01 12.80 13.41
N ILE A 148 -10.72 12.77 13.05
CA ILE A 148 -9.65 12.29 13.95
C ILE A 148 -9.52 13.22 15.17
N ASP A 149 -9.57 14.54 14.95
CA ASP A 149 -9.46 15.52 16.03
C ASP A 149 -10.70 15.50 16.93
N ALA A 150 -11.89 15.33 16.32
CA ALA A 150 -13.13 15.16 17.05
C ALA A 150 -13.08 13.95 18.02
N LEU A 151 -12.52 12.82 17.59
CA LEU A 151 -12.34 11.65 18.45
C LEU A 151 -11.43 11.93 19.65
N GLU A 152 -10.34 12.67 19.44
CA GLU A 152 -9.39 13.05 20.50
C GLU A 152 -10.03 13.99 21.53
N VAL A 153 -10.84 14.96 21.09
CA VAL A 153 -11.60 15.86 21.97
C VAL A 153 -12.68 15.09 22.77
N MET A 154 -13.27 14.04 22.18
CA MET A 154 -14.21 13.15 22.86
C MET A 154 -13.54 12.18 23.86
N GLY A 155 -12.21 12.24 24.02
CA GLY A 155 -11.46 11.37 24.92
C GLY A 155 -11.31 9.93 24.41
N ILE A 156 -11.56 9.68 23.12
CA ILE A 156 -11.37 8.39 22.47
C ILE A 156 -9.96 8.35 21.89
N LYS A 157 -9.22 7.28 22.16
CA LYS A 157 -7.87 7.10 21.63
C LYS A 157 -7.93 6.81 20.14
N SER A 158 -7.67 7.83 19.31
CA SER A 158 -7.74 7.79 17.85
C SER A 158 -6.95 6.63 17.24
N ILE A 159 -5.72 6.40 17.73
CA ILE A 159 -4.86 5.32 17.22
C ILE A 159 -5.41 3.92 17.49
N SER A 160 -6.04 3.67 18.63
CA SER A 160 -6.61 2.35 18.96
C SER A 160 -8.01 2.13 18.37
N TYR A 161 -8.66 3.21 17.93
CA TYR A 161 -10.00 3.16 17.36
C TYR A 161 -9.97 3.04 15.83
N LEU A 162 -9.00 3.67 15.17
CA LEU A 162 -8.92 3.76 13.70
C LEU A 162 -7.87 2.85 13.05
N VAL A 163 -6.85 2.39 13.79
CA VAL A 163 -5.68 1.66 13.25
C VAL A 163 -5.48 0.35 14.01
#